data_AF-A0A0S8GKC9-F1
#
_entry.id   AF-A0A0S8GKC9-F1
#
_cell.length_a   1.000
_cell.length_b   1.000
_cell.length_c   1.000
_cell.angle_alpha   90.00
_cell.angle_beta   90.00
_cell.angle_gamma   90.00
#
_symmetry.space_group_name_H-M   'P 1'
#
loop_
_entity.id
_entity.type
_entity.pdbx_description
1 polymer ?
#
loop_
_entity_poly.entity_id
_entity_poly.type
_entity_poly.pdbx_seq_one_letter_code
_entity_poly.pdbx_strand_id
1 'polypeptide(L)'
;MKKTEVIVHIFGNDYRVISDDLDPERIKGVAEIVDAKMKEIHREFPLPSTTKIAVLACLNLVDDYLRRDDQYKNKLTEMEEKVRSLIMKIDEAVP
;
A
#
# COMPACT_ATOMS: atom_id res chain seq x y z
N MET A 1 -2.41 -19.44 -18.48
CA MET A 1 -2.02 -18.45 -17.45
C MET A 1 -0.91 -19.07 -16.62
N LYS A 2 0.17 -18.34 -16.34
CA LYS A 2 1.35 -18.90 -15.67
C LYS A 2 1.15 -18.72 -14.17
N LYS A 3 0.89 -19.83 -13.49
CA LYS A 3 0.65 -19.85 -12.05
C LYS A 3 1.98 -19.68 -11.31
N THR A 4 2.08 -18.67 -10.46
CA THR A 4 3.25 -18.40 -9.62
C THR A 4 2.97 -18.94 -8.21
N GLU A 5 3.86 -19.78 -7.70
CA GLU A 5 3.78 -20.32 -6.35
C GLU A 5 5.08 -19.97 -5.60
N VAL A 6 4.93 -19.32 -4.44
CA VAL A 6 6.06 -18.86 -3.61
C VAL A 6 5.75 -19.14 -2.15
N ILE A 7 6.74 -19.63 -1.42
CA ILE A 7 6.70 -19.73 0.04
C ILE A 7 7.34 -18.46 0.61
N VAL A 8 6.61 -17.79 1.50
CA VAL A 8 7.05 -16.58 2.19
C VAL A 8 7.00 -16.79 3.69
N HIS A 9 7.89 -16.14 4.42
CA HIS A 9 7.97 -16.21 5.87
C HIS A 9 7.41 -14.92 6.48
N ILE A 10 6.33 -15.02 7.25
CA ILE A 10 5.66 -13.87 7.86
C ILE A 10 5.42 -14.17 9.34
N PHE A 11 5.99 -13.34 10.20
CA PHE A 11 5.79 -13.37 11.65
C PHE A 11 5.99 -14.78 12.26
N GLY A 12 7.11 -15.42 11.90
CA GLY A 12 7.49 -16.75 12.41
C GLY A 12 6.78 -17.93 11.75
N ASN A 13 5.94 -17.70 10.75
CA ASN A 13 5.20 -18.75 10.06
C ASN A 13 5.47 -18.72 8.55
N ASP A 14 5.49 -19.90 7.93
CA ASP A 14 5.62 -20.03 6.48
C ASP A 14 4.24 -20.11 5.82
N TYR A 15 4.04 -19.29 4.80
CA TYR A 15 2.82 -19.22 4.01
C TYR A 15 3.11 -19.56 2.56
N ARG A 16 2.34 -20.50 2.01
CA ARG A 16 2.35 -20.82 0.58
C ARG A 16 1.37 -19.90 -0.14
N VAL A 17 1.89 -18.98 -0.94
CA VAL A 17 1.11 -18.02 -1.72
C VAL A 17 1.11 -18.43 -3.18
N ILE A 18 -0.09 -18.42 -3.77
CA ILE A 18 -0.33 -18.75 -5.16
C ILE A 18 -0.99 -17.56 -5.82
N SER A 19 -0.44 -17.07 -6.92
CA SER A 19 -0.99 -15.96 -7.69
C SER A 19 -0.86 -16.21 -9.19
N ASP A 20 -1.85 -15.78 -9.95
CA ASP A 20 -1.82 -15.81 -11.42
C ASP A 20 -1.34 -14.49 -12.03
N ASP A 21 -1.30 -13.41 -11.23
CA ASP A 21 -1.03 -12.03 -11.68
C ASP A 21 0.27 -11.44 -11.13
N LEU A 22 0.77 -11.96 -9.99
CA LEU A 22 1.96 -11.43 -9.33
C LEU A 22 3.19 -12.29 -9.64
N ASP A 23 4.30 -11.62 -9.91
CA ASP A 23 5.62 -12.22 -9.99
C ASP A 23 6.16 -12.58 -8.59
N PRO A 24 7.11 -13.54 -8.50
CA PRO A 24 7.66 -13.98 -7.22
C PRO A 24 8.30 -12.87 -6.39
N GLU A 25 9.00 -11.92 -7.02
CA GLU A 25 9.66 -10.82 -6.31
C GLU A 25 8.62 -9.90 -5.65
N ARG A 26 7.54 -9.56 -6.36
CA ARG A 26 6.46 -8.75 -5.82
C ARG A 26 5.73 -9.43 -4.67
N ILE A 27 5.49 -10.74 -4.73
CA ILE A 27 4.91 -11.51 -3.61
C ILE A 27 5.83 -11.44 -2.38
N LYS A 28 7.14 -11.61 -2.56
CA LYS A 28 8.11 -11.51 -1.46
C LYS A 28 8.14 -10.11 -0.86
N GLY A 29 8.15 -9.07 -1.69
CA GLY A 29 8.12 -7.68 -1.21
C GLY A 29 6.87 -7.37 -0.39
N VAL A 30 5.70 -7.84 -0.82
CA VAL A 30 4.46 -7.70 -0.03
C VAL A 30 4.58 -8.44 1.31
N ALA A 31 5.10 -9.66 1.31
CA ALA A 31 5.29 -10.43 2.54
C ALA A 31 6.25 -9.75 3.54
N GLU A 32 7.33 -9.15 3.05
CA GLU A 32 8.28 -8.38 3.89
C GLU A 32 7.62 -7.17 4.55
N ILE A 33 6.75 -6.45 3.83
CA ILE A 33 6.00 -5.32 4.37
C ILE A 33 5.05 -5.80 5.49
N VAL A 34 4.34 -6.89 5.25
CA VAL A 34 3.40 -7.46 6.25
C VAL A 34 4.17 -7.94 7.49
N ASP A 35 5.28 -8.66 7.30
CA ASP A 35 6.13 -9.14 8.40
C ASP A 35 6.68 -7.99 9.24
N ALA A 36 7.18 -6.93 8.61
CA ALA A 36 7.66 -5.74 9.28
C ALA A 36 6.56 -5.07 10.11
N LYS A 37 5.36 -4.88 9.55
CA LYS A 37 4.24 -4.25 10.26
C LYS A 37 3.75 -5.11 11.42
N MET A 38 3.69 -6.44 11.27
CA MET A 38 3.32 -7.33 12.38
C MET A 38 4.35 -7.29 13.51
N LYS A 39 5.65 -7.24 13.18
CA LYS A 39 6.74 -7.09 14.18
C LYS A 39 6.69 -5.74 14.89
N GLU A 40 6.40 -4.66 14.17
CA GLU A 40 6.18 -3.31 14.72
C GLU A 40 5.04 -3.32 15.75
N ILE A 41 3.86 -3.81 15.35
CA ILE A 41 2.69 -3.89 16.24
C ILE A 41 2.96 -4.76 17.45
N HIS A 42 3.65 -5.89 17.30
CA HIS A 42 3.98 -6.75 18.44
C HIS A 42 4.94 -6.08 19.43
N ARG A 43 5.88 -5.24 18.95
CA ARG A 43 6.78 -4.47 19.81
C ARG A 43 6.05 -3.40 20.60
N GLU A 44 5.09 -2.71 19.99
CA GLU A 44 4.29 -1.68 20.66
C GLU A 44 3.21 -2.28 21.56
N PHE A 45 2.58 -3.36 21.12
CA PHE A 45 1.51 -4.07 21.79
C PHE A 45 1.82 -5.56 21.84
N PRO A 46 2.45 -6.05 22.93
CA PRO A 46 2.78 -7.46 23.12
C PRO A 46 1.52 -8.30 23.31
N LEU A 47 0.79 -8.54 22.23
CA LEU A 47 -0.42 -9.35 22.21
C LEU A 47 -0.04 -10.84 22.09
N PRO A 48 -0.71 -11.73 22.82
CA PRO A 48 -0.43 -13.16 22.74
C PRO A 48 -1.02 -13.82 21.47
N SER A 49 -1.91 -13.12 20.76
CA SER A 49 -2.60 -13.67 19.60
C SER A 49 -2.02 -13.13 18.29
N THR A 50 -1.31 -13.99 17.56
CA THR A 50 -0.80 -13.70 16.21
C THR A 50 -1.91 -13.26 15.26
N THR A 51 -3.11 -13.85 15.37
CA THR A 51 -4.27 -13.46 14.55
C THR A 51 -4.69 -12.02 14.81
N LYS A 52 -4.73 -11.57 16.08
CA LYS A 52 -5.06 -10.18 16.39
C LYS A 52 -4.00 -9.21 15.86
N ILE A 53 -2.73 -9.57 15.97
CA ILE A 53 -1.62 -8.79 15.41
C ILE A 53 -1.76 -8.69 13.88
N ALA A 54 -2.09 -9.78 13.20
CA ALA A 54 -2.28 -9.81 11.75
C ALA A 54 -3.45 -8.91 11.31
N VAL A 55 -4.59 -8.96 12.02
CA VAL A 55 -5.74 -8.10 11.72
C VAL A 55 -5.40 -6.63 11.93
N LEU A 56 -4.69 -6.29 13.01
CA LEU A 56 -4.22 -4.91 13.24
C LEU A 56 -3.24 -4.45 12.16
N ALA A 57 -2.32 -5.33 11.73
CA ALA A 57 -1.39 -5.03 10.63
C ALA A 57 -2.15 -4.73 9.33
N CYS A 58 -3.14 -5.56 8.99
CA CYS A 58 -3.98 -5.33 7.81
C CYS A 58 -4.74 -4.00 7.90
N LEU A 59 -5.38 -3.71 9.04
CA LEU A 59 -6.11 -2.45 9.23
C LEU A 59 -5.19 -1.24 9.06
N ASN A 60 -3.99 -1.30 9.64
CA ASN A 60 -3.02 -0.21 9.57
C ASN A 60 -2.48 0.00 8.15
N LEU A 61 -2.13 -1.08 7.44
CA LEU A 61 -1.65 -1.01 6.05
C LEU A 61 -2.73 -0.49 5.08
N VAL A 62 -3.98 -0.90 5.27
CA VAL A 62 -5.09 -0.44 4.44
C VAL A 62 -5.39 1.04 4.71
N ASP A 63 -5.40 1.47 5.97
CA ASP A 63 -5.57 2.88 6.31
C ASP A 63 -4.44 3.74 5.71
N ASP A 64 -3.19 3.30 5.82
CA ASP A 64 -2.05 3.97 5.19
C ASP A 64 -2.21 4.09 3.67
N TYR A 65 -2.70 3.04 3.01
CA TYR A 65 -2.98 3.06 1.57
C TYR A 65 -4.08 4.08 1.23
N LEU A 66 -5.21 4.06 1.96
CA LEU A 66 -6.33 4.97 1.72
C LEU A 66 -5.91 6.43 1.92
N ARG A 67 -5.16 6.74 2.98
CA ARG A 67 -4.64 8.09 3.22
C ARG A 67 -3.74 8.57 2.08
N ARG A 68 -2.89 7.69 1.53
CA ARG A 68 -2.03 8.03 0.39
C ARG A 68 -2.84 8.25 -0.89
N ASP A 69 -3.86 7.43 -1.13
CA ASP A 69 -4.76 7.57 -2.28
C ASP A 69 -5.55 8.89 -2.21
N ASP A 70 -6.08 9.26 -1.04
CA ASP A 70 -6.76 10.53 -0.83
C ASP A 70 -5.82 11.74 -1.03
N GLN A 71 -4.59 11.67 -0.51
CA GLN A 71 -3.58 12.70 -0.75
C GLN A 71 -3.22 12.82 -2.23
N TYR A 72 -3.14 11.70 -2.95
CA TYR A 72 -2.87 11.70 -4.38
C TYR A 72 -4.02 12.37 -5.16
N LYS A 73 -5.26 12.01 -4.86
CA LYS A 73 -6.46 12.63 -5.46
C LYS A 73 -6.51 14.13 -5.21
N ASN A 74 -6.25 14.57 -3.98
CA ASN A 74 -6.23 16.00 -3.65
C ASN A 74 -5.16 16.75 -4.45
N LYS A 75 -3.94 16.20 -4.55
CA LYS A 75 -2.87 16.79 -5.36
C LYS A 75 -3.22 16.85 -6.84
N LEU A 76 -3.93 15.85 -7.36
CA LEU A 76 -4.40 15.84 -8.75
C LEU A 76 -5.40 16.97 -8.99
N THR A 77 -6.38 17.13 -8.09
CA THR A 77 -7.34 18.25 -8.15
C THR A 77 -6.64 19.61 -8.11
N GLU A 78 -5.70 19.81 -7.17
CA GLU A 78 -4.92 21.06 -7.10
C GLU A 78 -4.12 21.32 -8.38
N MET A 79 -3.58 20.27 -9.00
CA MET A 79 -2.86 20.40 -10.27
C MET A 79 -3.80 20.80 -11.40
N GLU A 80 -4.98 20.19 -11.49
CA GLU A 80 -6.00 20.54 -12.49
C GLU A 80 -6.47 21.99 -12.35
N GLU A 81 -6.68 22.47 -11.13
CA GLU A 81 -7.03 23.86 -10.84
C GLU A 81 -5.91 24.83 -11.28
N LYS A 82 -4.65 24.50 -10.98
CA LYS A 82 -3.50 25.30 -11.42
C LYS A 82 -3.38 25.34 -12.94
N VAL A 83 -3.56 24.20 -13.62
CA VAL A 83 -3.55 24.13 -15.08
C VAL A 83 -4.66 25.00 -15.68
N ARG A 84 -5.90 24.93 -15.14
CA ARG A 84 -7.00 25.79 -15.59
C ARG A 84 -6.69 27.27 -15.38
N SER A 85 -6.15 27.64 -14.22
CA SER A 85 -5.74 29.03 -13.94
C SER A 85 -4.67 29.52 -14.91
N LEU A 86 -3.71 28.68 -15.28
CA LEU A 86 -2.68 29.01 -16.26
C LEU A 86 -3.27 29.20 -17.66
N ILE A 87 -4.22 28.35 -18.09
CA ILE A 87 -4.91 28.51 -19.37
C ILE A 87 -5.64 29.85 -19.42
N MET A 88 -6.41 30.20 -18.37
CA MET A 88 -7.11 31.49 -18.30
C MET A 88 -6.15 32.68 -18.42
N LYS A 89 -4.99 32.62 -17.76
CA LYS A 89 -3.97 33.68 -17.85
C LYS A 89 -3.35 33.80 -19.24
N ILE A 90 -3.23 32.69 -19.98
CA ILE A 90 -2.75 32.71 -21.36
C ILE A 90 -3.81 33.34 -22.26
N ASP A 91 -5.07 32.93 -22.13
CA ASP A 91 -6.17 33.49 -22.92
C ASP A 91 -6.34 35.01 -22.70
N GLU A 92 -6.11 35.49 -21.47
CA GLU A 92 -6.10 36.95 -21.18
C GLU A 92 -4.90 37.69 -21.78
N ALA A 93 -3.77 37.00 -21.98
CA ALA A 93 -2.53 37.58 -22.48
C ALA A 93 -2.40 37.52 -24.01
N VAL A 94 -3.22 36.72 -24.68
CA VAL A 94 -3.30 36.63 -26.14
C VAL A 94 -4.46 37.53 -26.62
N PRO A 95 -4.20 38.61 -27.36
CA PRO A 95 -5.23 39.51 -27.89
C PRO A 95 -6.16 38.85 -28.92
#